data_AF-A0A1H5PUT4-F1
#
_entry.id   AF-A0A1H5PUT4-F1
#
_cell.length_a   1.000
_cell.length_b   1.000
_cell.length_c   1.000
_cell.angle_alpha   90.00
_cell.angle_beta   90.00
_cell.angle_gamma   90.00
#
_symmetry.space_group_name_H-M   'P 1'
#
loop_
_entity.id
_entity.type
_entity.pdbx_description
1 polymer ?
#
loop_
_entity_poly.entity_id
_entity_poly.type
_entity_poly.pdbx_seq_one_letter_code
_entity_poly.pdbx_strand_id
1 'polypeptide(L)'
;MNVSGAYTSPPLPDARRAGAAPSRRTGTVRRVDGDVELDADGWESRHRAVYGCGAWERACRQGGLMTAWHQEQDPLFGASASRRHGADPGARVKWPWGSGPHTLGLLLWRTAYDAGILVDEVPLADVLRHCDPAAPPPAAGGPMPAAARDGGIGAGGVEAVARVRPVLLAHLTPELPRTARAGARPAATVGYRVREILATPDWDHGDWPAVIALARQAMRRADVLREQGTWRPGARERSLYGRVSLDREPAAVTGARGGRAPGWLARATHLVGLADVLTGAVEALPRDDGGTPEPLVQALQATARACAGLRTSSEEVRQLWAAEPQEPRDAADWELSHVPETLRVQTEETRELVRTLSAFLWTLACA
;
A
#
# COMPACT_ATOMS: atom_id res chain seq x y z
N MET A 1 -67.62 36.70 33.75
CA MET A 1 -66.66 35.70 33.25
C MET A 1 -65.80 35.26 34.43
N ASN A 2 -65.78 33.95 34.67
CA ASN A 2 -65.22 33.13 35.76
C ASN A 2 -63.90 33.65 36.38
N VAL A 3 -63.75 33.87 37.69
CA VAL A 3 -63.72 32.98 38.90
C VAL A 3 -62.35 32.29 39.13
N SER A 4 -61.64 32.83 40.14
CA SER A 4 -60.90 32.23 41.28
C SER A 4 -59.93 31.03 41.18
N GLY A 5 -58.88 31.15 42.02
CA GLY A 5 -58.13 30.05 42.69
C GLY A 5 -56.63 30.05 42.33
N ALA A 6 -55.66 30.55 43.11
CA ALA A 6 -55.20 30.16 44.46
C ALA A 6 -54.98 28.64 44.63
N TYR A 7 -53.75 28.20 44.93
CA TYR A 7 -53.39 27.23 45.99
C TYR A 7 -51.84 27.04 46.09
N THR A 8 -51.30 27.47 47.25
CA THR A 8 -50.29 26.83 48.15
C THR A 8 -48.97 26.18 47.68
N SER A 9 -47.86 26.61 48.33
CA SER A 9 -46.57 25.90 48.53
C SER A 9 -46.71 24.64 49.43
N PRO A 10 -45.66 23.79 49.59
CA PRO A 10 -44.81 23.89 50.79
C PRO A 10 -43.32 23.48 50.52
N PRO A 11 -42.45 23.05 51.49
CA PRO A 11 -41.18 23.72 51.80
C PRO A 11 -39.92 22.85 51.54
N LEU A 12 -38.74 23.45 51.78
CA LEU A 12 -37.42 22.79 51.91
C LEU A 12 -37.40 21.71 53.02
N PRO A 13 -36.43 20.78 52.95
CA PRO A 13 -35.76 20.29 54.14
C PRO A 13 -34.29 20.71 54.19
N ASP A 14 -33.94 21.21 55.38
CA ASP A 14 -32.62 21.37 55.94
C ASP A 14 -31.90 20.04 56.22
N ALA A 15 -30.58 20.17 56.43
CA ALA A 15 -29.79 19.47 57.44
C ALA A 15 -28.89 18.28 57.02
N ARG A 16 -27.58 18.59 57.06
CA ARG A 16 -26.56 18.05 58.01
C ARG A 16 -25.44 17.15 57.47
N ARG A 17 -24.23 17.57 57.90
CA ARG A 17 -22.94 16.86 58.11
C ARG A 17 -22.09 16.67 56.85
N ALA A 18 -20.78 16.90 56.84
CA ALA A 18 -19.77 17.40 57.77
C ALA A 18 -18.59 17.82 56.86
N GLY A 19 -17.90 18.93 57.06
CA GLY A 19 -16.77 19.00 57.98
C GLY A 19 -15.59 18.14 57.50
N ALA A 20 -14.71 18.69 56.65
CA ALA A 20 -13.26 18.46 56.69
C ALA A 20 -12.53 19.36 55.68
N ALA A 21 -11.42 19.94 56.15
CA ALA A 21 -10.51 20.85 55.48
C ALA A 21 -9.84 20.26 54.20
N PRO A 22 -9.29 21.12 53.32
CA PRO A 22 -8.58 20.69 52.12
C PRO A 22 -7.25 20.03 52.47
N SER A 23 -7.20 18.70 52.39
CA SER A 23 -5.93 17.98 52.36
C SER A 23 -5.27 18.24 51.01
N ARG A 24 -4.22 19.06 51.03
CA ARG A 24 -3.21 19.16 49.98
C ARG A 24 -2.77 17.76 49.58
N ARG A 25 -3.30 17.25 48.47
CA ARG A 25 -2.60 16.28 47.66
C ARG A 25 -1.97 17.07 46.53
N THR A 26 -0.66 17.25 46.66
CA THR A 26 0.29 17.31 45.56
C THR A 26 -0.01 16.15 44.61
N GLY A 27 -0.99 16.38 43.73
CA GLY A 27 -1.11 15.65 42.49
C GLY A 27 0.03 16.13 41.62
N THR A 28 1.04 15.29 41.46
CA THR A 28 2.05 15.40 40.44
C THR A 28 1.31 15.62 39.13
N VAL A 29 1.30 16.86 38.63
CA VAL A 29 0.93 17.17 37.26
C VAL A 29 1.96 16.46 36.41
N ARG A 30 1.62 15.23 36.00
CA ARG A 30 2.32 14.58 34.91
C ARG A 30 1.96 15.42 33.68
N ARG A 31 2.84 16.36 33.35
CA ARG A 31 2.85 17.02 32.04
C ARG A 31 2.75 15.92 30.99
N VAL A 32 1.60 15.83 30.35
CA VAL A 32 1.43 15.27 29.02
C VAL A 32 1.38 16.48 28.09
N ASP A 33 2.47 17.27 28.10
CA ASP A 33 2.65 18.40 27.19
C ASP A 33 3.43 17.86 25.98
N GLY A 34 2.74 17.62 24.85
CA GLY A 34 3.41 17.31 23.59
C GLY A 34 2.55 16.73 22.48
N ASP A 35 1.52 15.93 22.80
CA ASP A 35 0.73 15.21 21.77
C ASP A 35 -0.59 15.88 21.39
N VAL A 36 -1.08 16.81 22.20
CA VAL A 36 -2.38 17.47 21.98
C VAL A 36 -2.31 18.53 20.86
N GLU A 37 -1.13 19.12 20.62
CA GLU A 37 -0.95 20.20 19.64
C GLU A 37 -0.92 19.72 18.18
N LEU A 38 -0.51 18.47 17.92
CA LEU A 38 -0.34 17.96 16.54
C LEU A 38 -1.64 17.43 15.90
N ASP A 39 -2.69 17.18 16.68
CA ASP A 39 -4.00 16.72 16.17
C ASP A 39 -5.09 17.80 16.29
N ALA A 40 -4.73 19.03 16.69
CA ALA A 40 -5.68 20.15 16.81
C ALA A 40 -6.44 20.42 15.49
N ASP A 41 -5.80 20.16 14.35
CA ASP A 41 -6.37 20.33 13.01
C ASP A 41 -6.88 19.02 12.39
N GLY A 42 -6.88 17.91 13.14
CA GLY A 42 -7.29 16.57 12.67
C GLY A 42 -6.38 15.95 11.61
N TRP A 43 -5.20 16.52 11.36
CA TRP A 43 -4.26 16.08 10.32
C TRP A 43 -3.72 14.66 10.56
N GLU A 44 -3.31 14.35 11.79
CA GLU A 44 -2.85 13.02 12.17
C GLU A 44 -4.01 12.01 12.15
N SER A 45 -5.21 12.43 12.57
CA SER A 45 -6.44 11.64 12.46
C SER A 45 -6.80 11.30 11.01
N ARG A 46 -6.61 12.22 10.05
CA ARG A 46 -6.77 11.93 8.61
C ARG A 46 -5.81 10.84 8.13
N HIS A 47 -4.54 10.88 8.54
CA HIS A 47 -3.58 9.83 8.19
C HIS A 47 -3.99 8.45 8.71
N ARG A 48 -4.45 8.36 9.96
CA ARG A 48 -4.93 7.10 10.53
C ARG A 48 -6.17 6.58 9.83
N ALA A 49 -7.09 7.47 9.46
CA ALA A 49 -8.29 7.11 8.73
C ALA A 49 -7.98 6.57 7.33
N VAL A 50 -7.01 7.16 6.62
CA VAL A 50 -6.65 6.76 5.26
C VAL A 50 -5.72 5.54 5.26
N TYR A 51 -4.65 5.54 6.04
CA TYR A 51 -3.59 4.53 5.96
C TYR A 51 -3.61 3.47 7.07
N GLY A 52 -4.49 3.62 8.07
CA GLY A 52 -4.48 2.78 9.27
C GLY A 52 -3.28 3.04 10.20
N CYS A 53 -2.44 4.02 9.91
CA CYS A 53 -1.27 4.40 10.70
C CYS A 53 -1.07 5.91 10.75
N GLY A 54 -0.21 6.38 11.66
CA GLY A 54 0.13 7.79 11.78
C GLY A 54 1.01 8.32 10.65
N ALA A 55 1.05 9.64 10.48
CA ALA A 55 1.81 10.30 9.40
C ALA A 55 3.30 9.97 9.48
N TRP A 56 3.86 9.93 10.70
CA TRP A 56 5.27 9.59 10.91
C TRP A 56 5.59 8.15 10.48
N GLU A 57 4.74 7.19 10.84
CA GLU A 57 4.93 5.79 10.48
C GLU A 57 4.85 5.61 8.96
N ARG A 58 3.87 6.25 8.31
CA ARG A 58 3.74 6.26 6.84
C ARG A 58 5.00 6.83 6.19
N ALA A 59 5.46 8.00 6.64
CA ALA A 59 6.65 8.65 6.10
C ALA A 59 7.93 7.81 6.29
N CYS A 60 8.14 7.19 7.46
CA CYS A 60 9.26 6.28 7.67
C CYS A 60 9.20 5.07 6.75
N ARG A 61 8.02 4.47 6.56
CA ARG A 61 7.84 3.32 5.67
C ARG A 61 8.19 3.67 4.23
N GLN A 62 7.69 4.80 3.74
CA GLN A 62 7.95 5.28 2.38
C GLN A 62 9.41 5.69 2.18
N GLY A 63 9.97 6.42 3.15
CA GLY A 63 11.38 6.77 3.15
C GLY A 63 12.26 5.53 3.11
N GLY A 64 11.99 4.54 3.96
CA GLY A 64 12.69 3.26 3.96
C GLY A 64 12.62 2.54 2.61
N LEU A 65 11.45 2.53 1.98
CA LEU A 65 11.22 1.91 0.67
C LEU A 65 12.04 2.57 -0.44
N MET A 66 11.94 3.89 -0.55
CA MET A 66 12.67 4.70 -1.54
C MET A 66 14.18 4.51 -1.36
N THR A 67 14.63 4.54 -0.11
CA THR A 67 16.06 4.38 0.18
C THR A 67 16.56 2.95 -0.13
N ALA A 68 15.77 1.91 0.17
CA ALA A 68 16.10 0.52 -0.17
C ALA A 68 16.18 0.31 -1.69
N TRP A 69 15.20 0.82 -2.44
CA TRP A 69 15.22 0.77 -3.90
C TRP A 69 16.49 1.44 -4.47
N HIS A 70 16.83 2.64 -3.99
CA HIS A 70 18.03 3.34 -4.46
C HIS A 70 19.32 2.54 -4.22
N GLN A 71 19.46 1.87 -3.07
CA GLN A 71 20.65 1.04 -2.78
C GLN A 71 20.80 -0.13 -3.73
N GLU A 72 19.68 -0.77 -4.09
CA GLU A 72 19.67 -1.91 -5.00
C GLU A 72 20.04 -1.51 -6.44
N GLN A 73 19.64 -0.30 -6.84
CA GLN A 73 19.98 0.26 -8.15
C GLN A 73 21.39 0.86 -8.21
N ASP A 74 22.01 1.21 -7.08
CA ASP A 74 23.34 1.79 -7.05
C ASP A 74 24.42 0.72 -7.31
N PRO A 75 25.21 0.82 -8.41
CA PRO A 75 26.29 -0.12 -8.70
C PRO A 75 27.36 -0.22 -7.62
N LEU A 76 27.51 0.81 -6.77
CA LEU A 76 28.48 0.84 -5.68
C LEU A 76 28.01 0.05 -4.44
N PHE A 77 26.70 -0.18 -4.29
CA PHE A 77 26.12 -0.86 -3.12
C PHE A 77 25.47 -2.21 -3.44
N GLY A 78 25.14 -2.48 -4.71
CA GLY A 78 24.58 -3.78 -5.04
C GLY A 78 23.93 -3.97 -6.41
N ALA A 79 24.28 -3.24 -7.48
CA ALA A 79 23.81 -3.62 -8.82
C ALA A 79 24.38 -4.99 -9.22
N SER A 80 23.72 -6.06 -8.77
CA SER A 80 23.93 -7.41 -9.26
C SER A 80 23.25 -7.47 -10.62
N ALA A 81 23.95 -7.01 -11.65
CA ALA A 81 23.70 -7.47 -13.00
C ALA A 81 23.68 -9.01 -12.96
N SER A 82 22.50 -9.60 -13.16
CA SER A 82 22.20 -11.03 -13.07
C SER A 82 22.03 -11.62 -11.66
N ARG A 83 20.77 -11.85 -11.25
CA ARG A 83 20.41 -12.96 -10.35
C ARG A 83 19.25 -13.76 -10.94
N ARG A 84 19.48 -14.35 -12.10
CA ARG A 84 18.85 -15.65 -12.38
C ARG A 84 19.58 -16.64 -11.47
N HIS A 85 18.83 -17.37 -10.64
CA HIS A 85 19.25 -18.47 -9.76
C HIS A 85 19.58 -18.09 -8.30
N GLY A 86 18.58 -18.24 -7.44
CA GLY A 86 18.72 -18.88 -6.13
C GLY A 86 19.69 -18.24 -5.13
N ALA A 87 19.64 -16.92 -4.93
CA ALA A 87 20.32 -16.29 -3.81
C ALA A 87 19.42 -16.24 -2.57
N ASP A 88 19.91 -16.86 -1.51
CA ASP A 88 19.41 -16.84 -0.14
C ASP A 88 19.11 -15.39 0.33
N PRO A 89 17.94 -15.07 0.94
CA PRO A 89 17.61 -13.71 1.42
C PRO A 89 18.44 -13.27 2.66
N GLY A 90 19.51 -13.98 2.98
CA GLY A 90 20.28 -13.87 4.20
C GLY A 90 21.45 -12.89 4.12
N ALA A 91 21.16 -11.59 4.27
CA ALA A 91 21.95 -10.61 5.04
C ALA A 91 21.55 -9.20 4.56
N ARG A 92 20.54 -8.61 5.21
CA ARG A 92 20.30 -7.18 5.08
C ARG A 92 21.53 -6.46 5.59
N VAL A 93 22.36 -5.95 4.69
CA VAL A 93 23.50 -5.10 5.02
C VAL A 93 22.98 -4.00 5.92
N LYS A 94 23.46 -3.97 7.17
CA LYS A 94 23.19 -2.90 8.12
C LYS A 94 23.56 -1.61 7.40
N TRP A 95 22.58 -0.73 7.19
CA TRP A 95 22.77 0.59 6.59
C TRP A 95 24.09 1.20 7.06
N PRO A 96 25.04 1.51 6.15
CA PRO A 96 26.37 1.97 6.57
C PRO A 96 26.33 3.28 7.40
N TRP A 97 25.19 3.97 7.42
CA TRP A 97 25.02 5.30 8.01
C TRP A 97 23.92 5.40 9.09
N GLY A 98 23.29 4.28 9.48
CA GLY A 98 22.36 4.16 10.62
C GLY A 98 21.03 4.94 10.61
N SER A 99 20.93 6.09 9.91
CA SER A 99 19.86 7.10 10.04
C SER A 99 19.21 7.54 8.72
N GLY A 100 19.63 6.98 7.58
CA GLY A 100 19.16 7.38 6.23
C GLY A 100 17.64 7.29 6.04
N PRO A 101 17.01 6.12 6.28
CA PRO A 101 15.56 5.94 6.17
C PRO A 101 14.73 6.89 7.05
N HIS A 102 15.21 7.16 8.26
CA HIS A 102 14.54 8.06 9.20
C HIS A 102 14.71 9.53 8.81
N THR A 103 15.84 9.91 8.21
CA THR A 103 16.06 11.27 7.71
C THR A 103 15.18 11.54 6.49
N LEU A 104 15.09 10.59 5.56
CA LEU A 104 14.14 10.71 4.46
C LEU A 104 12.70 10.77 4.97
N GLY A 105 12.32 9.86 5.87
CA GLY A 105 11.01 9.91 6.54
C GLY A 105 10.72 11.24 7.21
N LEU A 106 11.71 11.87 7.86
CA LEU A 106 11.56 13.20 8.46
C LEU A 106 11.35 14.30 7.44
N LEU A 107 12.07 14.28 6.33
CA LEU A 107 11.87 15.23 5.23
C LEU A 107 10.47 15.08 4.63
N LEU A 108 10.03 13.84 4.35
CA LEU A 108 8.69 13.56 3.84
C LEU A 108 7.59 14.03 4.80
N TRP A 109 7.71 13.65 6.07
CA TRP A 109 6.77 14.04 7.12
C TRP A 109 6.71 15.56 7.28
N ARG A 110 7.87 16.22 7.26
CA ARG A 110 7.97 17.67 7.42
C ARG A 110 7.29 18.41 6.27
N THR A 111 7.56 18.02 5.03
CA THR A 111 6.94 18.62 3.86
C THR A 111 5.42 18.41 3.87
N ALA A 112 4.94 17.23 4.29
CA ALA A 112 3.51 16.96 4.44
C ALA A 112 2.87 17.85 5.52
N TYR A 113 3.54 17.97 6.67
CA TYR A 113 3.08 18.77 7.80
C TYR A 113 2.99 20.26 7.44
N ASP A 114 4.05 20.83 6.87
CA ASP A 114 4.11 22.24 6.49
C ASP A 114 3.05 22.60 5.41
N ALA A 115 2.65 21.63 4.58
CA ALA A 115 1.62 21.79 3.56
C ALA A 115 0.20 21.40 4.04
N GLY A 116 0.05 20.76 5.20
CA GLY A 116 -1.24 20.29 5.72
C GLY A 116 -1.91 19.17 4.89
N ILE A 117 -1.11 18.39 4.14
CA ILE A 117 -1.56 17.34 3.21
C ILE A 117 -1.17 15.94 3.67
N LEU A 118 -1.64 14.89 3.00
CA LEU A 118 -1.21 13.53 3.31
C LEU A 118 0.24 13.28 2.83
N VAL A 119 1.00 12.41 3.50
CA VAL A 119 2.39 12.12 3.11
C VAL A 119 2.50 11.64 1.65
N ASP A 120 1.54 10.84 1.18
CA ASP A 120 1.52 10.35 -0.20
C ASP A 120 1.30 11.45 -1.24
N GLU A 121 0.68 12.56 -0.86
CA GLU A 121 0.32 13.67 -1.75
C GLU A 121 1.48 14.65 -1.93
N VAL A 122 2.53 14.55 -1.11
CA VAL A 122 3.71 15.40 -1.17
C VAL A 122 4.39 15.29 -2.53
N PRO A 123 4.56 16.39 -3.28
CA PRO A 123 5.39 16.40 -4.47
C PRO A 123 6.86 16.16 -4.11
N LEU A 124 7.53 15.19 -4.74
CA LEU A 124 8.93 14.88 -4.45
C LEU A 124 9.88 16.07 -4.67
N ALA A 125 9.52 16.97 -5.60
CA ALA A 125 10.26 18.20 -5.86
C ALA A 125 10.24 19.17 -4.67
N ASP A 126 9.20 19.11 -3.84
CA ASP A 126 9.03 20.00 -2.68
C ASP A 126 9.88 19.51 -1.52
N VAL A 127 10.00 18.20 -1.37
CA VAL A 127 10.91 17.56 -0.40
C VAL A 127 12.35 17.98 -0.65
N LEU A 128 12.78 18.08 -1.92
CA LEU A 128 14.13 18.53 -2.27
C LEU A 128 14.46 19.94 -1.79
N ARG A 129 13.47 20.83 -1.65
CA ARG A 129 13.71 22.18 -1.14
C ARG A 129 14.21 22.16 0.29
N HIS A 130 13.77 21.17 1.08
CA HIS A 130 14.29 20.94 2.44
C HIS A 130 15.69 20.29 2.47
N CYS A 131 16.24 19.94 1.31
CA CYS A 131 17.62 19.47 1.16
C CYS A 131 18.59 20.56 0.65
N ASP A 132 18.14 21.80 0.51
CA ASP A 132 19.01 22.92 0.14
C ASP A 132 20.04 23.18 1.27
N PRO A 133 21.36 23.21 0.98
CA PRO A 133 22.37 23.56 1.98
C PRO A 133 22.17 24.92 2.65
N ALA A 134 21.44 25.84 2.01
CA ALA A 134 21.09 27.15 2.57
C ALA A 134 19.85 27.10 3.49
N ALA A 135 19.07 26.02 3.46
CA ALA A 135 17.91 25.84 4.33
C ALA A 135 18.35 25.35 5.73
N PRO A 136 17.68 25.79 6.80
CA PRO A 136 17.93 25.24 8.13
C PRO A 136 17.60 23.74 8.15
N PRO A 137 18.45 22.90 8.79
CA PRO A 137 18.21 21.47 8.84
C PRO A 137 16.88 21.17 9.56
N PRO A 138 16.12 20.13 9.16
CA PRO A 138 14.83 19.78 9.76
C PRO A 138 14.89 19.62 11.28
N ALA A 139 16.03 19.16 11.81
CA ALA A 139 16.25 18.99 13.25
C ALA A 139 16.39 20.32 14.04
N ALA A 140 16.63 21.46 13.37
CA ALA A 140 16.86 22.75 14.02
C ALA A 140 15.71 23.76 13.81
N GLY A 141 14.71 23.46 12.97
CA GLY A 141 13.83 24.47 12.38
C GLY A 141 12.32 24.31 12.57
N GLY A 142 11.81 23.33 13.32
CA GLY A 142 10.36 23.24 13.55
C GLY A 142 9.88 21.97 14.29
N PRO A 143 8.56 21.71 14.34
CA PRO A 143 8.01 20.50 14.93
C PRO A 143 8.69 19.22 14.41
N MET A 144 9.02 18.34 15.35
CA MET A 144 9.49 16.97 15.09
C MET A 144 8.52 15.97 15.74
N PRO A 145 8.27 14.79 15.12
CA PRO A 145 7.53 13.71 15.76
C PRO A 145 8.20 13.29 17.07
N ALA A 146 7.43 12.98 18.12
CA ALA A 146 7.98 12.55 19.41
C ALA A 146 8.94 11.35 19.27
N ALA A 147 8.55 10.36 18.45
CA ALA A 147 9.39 9.20 18.13
C ALA A 147 10.70 9.56 17.41
N ALA A 148 10.74 10.67 16.66
CA ALA A 148 11.97 11.17 16.04
C ALA A 148 12.86 11.95 17.03
N ARG A 149 12.27 12.56 18.08
CA ARG A 149 13.01 13.25 19.16
C ARG A 149 13.75 12.26 20.06
N ASP A 150 13.11 11.12 20.37
CA ASP A 150 13.63 10.11 21.29
C ASP A 150 14.56 9.08 20.63
N GLY A 151 14.58 9.02 19.29
CA GLY A 151 15.20 7.95 18.51
C GLY A 151 16.74 7.94 18.42
N GLY A 152 17.43 9.02 18.81
CA GLY A 152 18.90 9.08 18.85
C GLY A 152 19.63 9.03 17.50
N ILE A 153 20.66 9.87 17.39
CA ILE A 153 21.65 9.99 16.30
C ILE A 153 21.15 10.63 14.99
N GLY A 154 21.36 11.95 14.86
CA GLY A 154 21.65 12.62 13.59
C GLY A 154 20.53 12.74 12.55
N ALA A 155 19.33 12.20 12.80
CA ALA A 155 18.19 12.31 11.88
C ALA A 155 17.85 13.79 11.64
N GLY A 156 17.85 14.21 10.38
CA GLY A 156 17.58 15.60 10.00
C GLY A 156 18.71 16.59 10.28
N GLY A 157 19.91 16.15 10.63
CA GLY A 157 21.11 17.01 10.65
C GLY A 157 21.66 17.29 9.24
N VAL A 158 22.48 18.34 9.09
CA VAL A 158 23.01 18.79 7.78
C VAL A 158 23.68 17.65 7.00
N GLU A 159 24.54 16.86 7.65
CA GLU A 159 25.20 15.72 6.99
C GLU A 159 24.23 14.62 6.57
N ALA A 160 23.21 14.34 7.39
CA ALA A 160 22.22 13.31 7.07
C ALA A 160 21.33 13.73 5.90
N VAL A 161 20.94 15.01 5.86
CA VAL A 161 20.19 15.61 4.75
C VAL A 161 21.03 15.59 3.47
N ALA A 162 22.31 15.97 3.55
CA ALA A 162 23.24 15.91 2.42
C ALA A 162 23.38 14.48 1.86
N ARG A 163 23.34 13.45 2.72
CA ARG A 163 23.39 12.03 2.32
C ARG A 163 22.09 11.52 1.70
N VAL A 164 20.93 12.07 2.06
CA VAL A 164 19.61 11.67 1.49
C VAL A 164 19.32 12.40 0.18
N ARG A 165 19.90 13.57 -0.07
CA ARG A 165 19.67 14.36 -1.28
C ARG A 165 19.89 13.56 -2.59
N PRO A 166 20.95 12.75 -2.76
CA PRO A 166 21.11 11.90 -3.95
C PRO A 166 19.99 10.85 -4.12
N VAL A 167 19.50 10.28 -3.02
CA VAL A 167 18.38 9.33 -3.01
C VAL A 167 17.14 10.02 -3.59
N LEU A 168 16.76 11.18 -3.04
CA LEU A 168 15.61 11.96 -3.53
C LEU A 168 15.76 12.37 -4.99
N LEU A 169 16.96 12.79 -5.41
CA LEU A 169 17.25 13.12 -6.80
C LEU A 169 17.01 11.90 -7.73
N ALA A 170 17.46 10.71 -7.33
CA ALA A 170 17.25 9.49 -8.13
C ALA A 170 15.76 9.15 -8.33
N HIS A 171 14.88 9.56 -7.41
CA HIS A 171 13.44 9.38 -7.56
C HIS A 171 12.75 10.46 -8.40
N LEU A 172 13.44 11.55 -8.71
CA LEU A 172 12.97 12.62 -9.59
C LEU A 172 13.50 12.48 -11.03
N THR A 173 14.59 11.75 -11.22
CA THR A 173 15.18 11.51 -12.54
C THR A 173 14.26 10.60 -13.38
N PRO A 174 13.93 10.98 -14.62
CA PRO A 174 12.94 10.30 -15.46
C PRO A 174 13.47 9.02 -16.15
N GLU A 175 14.28 8.21 -15.47
CA GLU A 175 14.90 6.98 -16.02
C GLU A 175 14.05 5.71 -15.89
N LEU A 176 12.73 5.85 -15.73
CA LEU A 176 11.82 4.71 -15.84
C LEU A 176 11.18 4.67 -17.24
N PRO A 177 10.87 3.48 -17.79
CA PRO A 177 10.43 3.31 -19.16
C PRO A 177 9.28 4.26 -19.50
N ARG A 178 9.54 5.16 -20.45
CA ARG A 178 8.60 6.19 -20.89
C ARG A 178 7.51 5.56 -21.75
N THR A 179 6.42 5.13 -21.12
CA THR A 179 5.17 4.80 -21.81
C THR A 179 4.06 5.84 -21.58
N ALA A 180 4.36 6.94 -20.89
CA ALA A 180 3.41 8.06 -20.77
C ALA A 180 3.41 8.93 -22.04
N ARG A 181 2.26 9.02 -22.72
CA ARG A 181 1.99 10.02 -23.77
C ARG A 181 2.29 11.43 -23.24
N ALA A 182 2.91 12.24 -24.07
CA ALA A 182 3.22 13.65 -23.76
C ALA A 182 1.92 14.43 -23.51
N GLY A 183 1.80 15.09 -22.36
CA GLY A 183 0.69 16.02 -22.11
C GLY A 183 0.55 16.46 -20.65
N ALA A 184 0.64 15.53 -19.70
CA ALA A 184 0.61 15.85 -18.27
C ALA A 184 1.40 14.76 -17.55
N ARG A 185 2.66 15.02 -17.21
CA ARG A 185 3.31 14.19 -16.19
C ARG A 185 2.61 14.54 -14.88
N PRO A 186 1.98 13.58 -14.18
CA PRO A 186 1.53 13.83 -12.82
C PRO A 186 2.72 14.40 -12.05
N ALA A 187 2.49 15.39 -11.18
CA ALA A 187 3.50 15.74 -10.19
C ALA A 187 3.91 14.43 -9.51
N ALA A 188 5.20 14.08 -9.55
CA ALA A 188 5.69 12.83 -8.98
C ALA A 188 5.53 12.92 -7.46
N THR A 189 4.37 12.53 -6.96
CA THR A 189 4.11 12.50 -5.52
C THR A 189 4.83 11.30 -4.90
N VAL A 190 5.07 11.39 -3.59
CA VAL A 190 5.69 10.30 -2.82
C VAL A 190 4.89 9.01 -3.00
N GLY A 191 3.56 9.08 -2.88
CA GLY A 191 2.68 7.93 -3.02
C GLY A 191 2.76 7.30 -4.40
N TYR A 192 2.72 8.11 -5.46
CA TYR A 192 2.87 7.61 -6.83
C TYR A 192 4.18 6.85 -7.00
N ARG A 193 5.30 7.46 -6.56
CA ARG A 193 6.63 6.85 -6.68
C ARG A 193 6.74 5.56 -5.87
N VAL A 194 6.20 5.54 -4.66
CA VAL A 194 6.19 4.35 -3.79
C VAL A 194 5.41 3.20 -4.44
N ARG A 195 4.24 3.48 -5.01
CA ARG A 195 3.47 2.47 -5.76
C ARG A 195 4.21 1.99 -7.00
N GLU A 196 4.95 2.87 -7.67
CA GLU A 196 5.75 2.52 -8.85
C GLU A 196 6.93 1.62 -8.48
N ILE A 197 7.63 1.93 -7.38
CA ILE A 197 8.69 1.09 -6.82
C ILE A 197 8.13 -0.30 -6.47
N LEU A 198 7.00 -0.37 -5.75
CA LEU A 198 6.35 -1.66 -5.41
C LEU A 198 5.90 -2.47 -6.63
N ALA A 199 5.57 -1.80 -7.73
CA ALA A 199 5.21 -2.47 -8.97
C ALA A 199 6.43 -2.75 -9.88
N THR A 200 7.64 -2.34 -9.51
CA THR A 200 8.84 -2.50 -10.35
C THR A 200 9.17 -3.99 -10.55
N PRO A 201 9.30 -4.47 -11.81
CA PRO A 201 9.79 -5.80 -12.14
C PRO A 201 11.10 -6.16 -11.44
N ASP A 202 11.30 -7.45 -11.16
CA ASP A 202 12.55 -8.01 -10.64
C ASP A 202 13.03 -7.40 -9.29
N TRP A 203 12.17 -6.64 -8.60
CA TRP A 203 12.50 -6.04 -7.33
C TRP A 203 12.37 -7.05 -6.17
N ASP A 204 13.33 -7.05 -5.24
CA ASP A 204 13.41 -8.00 -4.12
C ASP A 204 12.15 -8.09 -3.25
N HIS A 205 11.31 -7.05 -3.26
CA HIS A 205 10.05 -7.00 -2.53
C HIS A 205 8.82 -7.49 -3.32
N GLY A 206 8.98 -7.90 -4.58
CA GLY A 206 7.94 -8.54 -5.38
C GLY A 206 8.17 -8.55 -6.90
N ASP A 207 8.71 -9.65 -7.42
CA ASP A 207 8.86 -9.89 -8.87
C ASP A 207 7.55 -10.45 -9.46
N TRP A 208 6.59 -9.56 -9.74
CA TRP A 208 5.32 -9.96 -10.34
C TRP A 208 5.48 -10.63 -11.71
N PRO A 209 6.44 -10.25 -12.59
CA PRO A 209 6.68 -11.00 -13.83
C PRO A 209 7.05 -12.46 -13.59
N ALA A 210 7.94 -12.76 -12.62
CA ALA A 210 8.27 -14.14 -12.29
C ALA A 210 7.08 -14.92 -11.75
N VAL A 211 6.20 -14.30 -10.95
CA VAL A 211 4.97 -14.95 -10.45
C VAL A 211 4.04 -15.31 -11.62
N ILE A 212 3.85 -14.41 -12.58
CA ILE A 212 3.07 -14.69 -13.80
C ILE A 212 3.73 -15.78 -14.65
N ALA A 213 5.06 -15.73 -14.82
CA ALA A 213 5.81 -16.73 -15.56
C ALA A 213 5.68 -18.13 -14.93
N LEU A 214 5.73 -18.21 -13.59
CA LEU A 214 5.54 -19.44 -12.83
C LEU A 214 4.14 -20.01 -13.05
N ALA A 215 3.10 -19.17 -13.02
CA ALA A 215 1.73 -19.61 -13.29
C ALA A 215 1.56 -20.16 -14.72
N ARG A 216 2.12 -19.46 -15.72
CA ARG A 216 2.15 -19.93 -17.11
C ARG A 216 2.94 -21.25 -17.25
N GLN A 217 4.05 -21.39 -16.53
CA GLN A 217 4.84 -22.62 -16.53
C GLN A 217 4.10 -23.79 -15.89
N ALA A 218 3.36 -23.57 -14.81
CA ALA A 218 2.56 -24.60 -14.15
C ALA A 218 1.46 -25.13 -15.09
N MET A 219 0.74 -24.24 -15.80
CA MET A 219 -0.25 -24.65 -16.82
C MET A 219 0.40 -25.45 -17.94
N ARG A 220 1.51 -24.97 -18.53
CA ARG A 220 2.24 -25.71 -19.58
C ARG A 220 2.71 -27.08 -19.09
N ARG A 221 3.22 -27.18 -17.87
CA ARG A 221 3.65 -28.46 -17.28
C ARG A 221 2.48 -29.42 -17.14
N ALA A 222 1.33 -28.95 -16.68
CA ALA A 222 0.12 -29.77 -16.58
C ALA A 222 -0.32 -30.29 -17.95
N ASP A 223 -0.32 -29.44 -18.98
CA ASP A 223 -0.62 -29.89 -20.35
C ASP A 223 0.35 -30.95 -20.86
N VAL A 224 1.66 -30.76 -20.66
CA VAL A 224 2.68 -31.75 -21.05
C VAL A 224 2.46 -33.10 -20.35
N LEU A 225 2.17 -33.09 -19.05
CA LEU A 225 1.91 -34.33 -18.30
C LEU A 225 0.62 -35.02 -18.77
N ARG A 226 -0.40 -34.24 -19.15
CA ARG A 226 -1.64 -34.74 -19.73
C ARG A 226 -1.39 -35.39 -21.09
N GLU A 227 -0.65 -34.72 -21.97
CA GLU A 227 -0.30 -35.23 -23.31
C GLU A 227 0.54 -36.51 -23.25
N GLN A 228 1.46 -36.60 -22.28
CA GLN A 228 2.26 -37.79 -22.02
C GLN A 228 1.47 -38.92 -21.33
N GLY A 229 0.24 -38.65 -20.89
CA GLY A 229 -0.59 -39.60 -20.15
C GLY A 229 -0.12 -39.90 -18.73
N THR A 230 0.83 -39.12 -18.21
CA THR A 230 1.39 -39.26 -16.84
C THR A 230 0.55 -38.56 -15.78
N TRP A 231 -0.37 -37.69 -16.22
CA TRP A 231 -1.44 -37.14 -15.39
C TRP A 231 -2.75 -37.18 -16.18
N ARG A 232 -3.87 -37.46 -15.49
CA ARG A 232 -5.21 -37.39 -16.06
C ARG A 232 -6.13 -36.67 -15.09
N PRO A 233 -6.83 -35.61 -15.52
CA PRO A 233 -7.69 -34.86 -14.63
C PRO A 233 -8.86 -35.73 -14.16
N GLY A 234 -9.06 -35.82 -12.85
CA GLY A 234 -10.18 -36.51 -12.22
C GLY A 234 -11.52 -35.79 -12.45
N ALA A 235 -12.63 -36.44 -12.09
CA ALA A 235 -13.97 -35.85 -12.24
C ALA A 235 -14.14 -34.53 -11.47
N ARG A 236 -13.54 -34.42 -10.28
CA ARG A 236 -13.57 -33.18 -9.47
C ARG A 236 -12.82 -32.04 -10.14
N GLU A 237 -11.62 -32.31 -10.65
CA GLU A 237 -10.80 -31.34 -11.37
C GLU A 237 -11.51 -30.83 -12.62
N ARG A 238 -12.08 -31.73 -13.43
CA ARG A 238 -12.86 -31.34 -14.63
C ARG A 238 -14.09 -30.51 -14.31
N SER A 239 -14.73 -30.74 -13.16
CA SER A 239 -15.88 -29.95 -12.73
C SER A 239 -15.54 -28.51 -12.30
N LEU A 240 -14.26 -28.17 -12.11
CA LEU A 240 -13.85 -26.85 -11.63
C LEU A 240 -14.17 -25.73 -12.62
N TYR A 241 -14.08 -25.96 -13.94
CA TYR A 241 -14.38 -24.92 -14.93
C TYR A 241 -15.79 -24.33 -14.71
N GLY A 242 -16.79 -25.20 -14.54
CA GLY A 242 -18.17 -24.78 -14.27
C GLY A 242 -18.40 -24.14 -12.90
N ARG A 243 -17.49 -24.33 -11.93
CA ARG A 243 -17.60 -23.81 -10.56
C ARG A 243 -16.91 -22.46 -10.38
N VAL A 244 -15.74 -22.29 -10.98
CA VAL A 244 -14.84 -21.15 -10.69
C VAL A 244 -15.22 -19.90 -11.50
N SER A 245 -16.06 -19.99 -12.54
CA SER A 245 -16.66 -18.85 -13.28
C SER A 245 -15.68 -17.69 -13.56
N LEU A 246 -14.46 -18.01 -14.01
CA LEU A 246 -13.38 -17.03 -14.24
C LEU A 246 -13.70 -16.03 -15.36
N ASP A 247 -14.59 -16.41 -16.28
CA ASP A 247 -14.98 -15.59 -17.45
C ASP A 247 -16.03 -14.51 -17.13
N ARG A 248 -16.63 -14.55 -15.93
CA ARG A 248 -17.65 -13.57 -15.55
C ARG A 248 -16.98 -12.31 -15.01
N GLU A 249 -16.70 -11.36 -15.89
CA GLU A 249 -16.45 -10.00 -15.46
C GLU A 249 -17.70 -9.46 -14.74
N PRO A 250 -17.56 -8.93 -13.50
CA PRO A 250 -18.69 -8.35 -12.80
C PRO A 250 -19.31 -7.24 -13.65
N ALA A 251 -20.64 -7.11 -13.64
CA ALA A 251 -21.35 -6.03 -14.31
C ALA A 251 -20.85 -4.62 -13.88
N ALA A 252 -20.21 -4.51 -12.71
CA ALA A 252 -19.55 -3.30 -12.22
C ALA A 252 -18.28 -2.92 -13.02
N VAL A 253 -17.57 -3.88 -13.61
CA VAL A 253 -16.38 -3.65 -14.45
C VAL A 253 -16.79 -3.16 -15.85
N THR A 254 -17.91 -3.66 -16.38
CA THR A 254 -18.47 -3.26 -17.69
C THR A 254 -19.41 -2.04 -17.60
N GLY A 255 -20.00 -1.79 -16.44
CA GLY A 255 -20.96 -0.71 -16.15
C GLY A 255 -20.35 0.65 -15.82
N ALA A 256 -19.01 0.77 -15.72
CA ALA A 256 -18.29 2.02 -15.48
C ALA A 256 -18.43 3.07 -16.63
N ARG A 257 -19.27 2.80 -17.63
CA ARG A 257 -19.78 3.81 -18.57
C ARG A 257 -20.75 4.81 -17.93
N GLY A 258 -21.26 4.54 -16.72
CA GLY A 258 -21.92 5.51 -15.86
C GLY A 258 -21.02 5.78 -14.66
N GLY A 259 -20.32 6.92 -14.67
CA GLY A 259 -19.24 7.24 -13.73
C GLY A 259 -19.61 7.05 -12.26
N ARG A 260 -18.61 6.61 -11.48
CA ARG A 260 -18.50 6.82 -10.01
C ARG A 260 -17.24 6.24 -9.38
N ALA A 261 -16.56 5.29 -10.04
CA ALA A 261 -15.30 4.72 -9.54
C ALA A 261 -14.25 4.55 -10.65
N PRO A 262 -12.96 4.67 -10.32
CA PRO A 262 -11.86 4.33 -11.20
C PRO A 262 -12.04 2.92 -11.81
N GLY A 263 -12.04 2.83 -13.13
CA GLY A 263 -12.09 1.56 -13.85
C GLY A 263 -10.94 0.61 -13.48
N TRP A 264 -9.73 1.13 -13.23
CA TRP A 264 -8.60 0.33 -12.76
C TRP A 264 -8.90 -0.31 -11.40
N LEU A 265 -9.47 0.45 -10.46
CA LEU A 265 -9.77 -0.06 -9.11
C LEU A 265 -10.80 -1.19 -9.14
N ALA A 266 -11.81 -1.07 -10.00
CA ALA A 266 -12.80 -2.13 -10.22
C ALA A 266 -12.14 -3.40 -10.78
N ARG A 267 -11.24 -3.27 -11.76
CA ARG A 267 -10.49 -4.40 -12.34
C ARG A 267 -9.57 -5.06 -11.31
N ALA A 268 -8.76 -4.27 -10.60
CA ALA A 268 -7.83 -4.78 -9.59
C ALA A 268 -8.57 -5.48 -8.44
N THR A 269 -9.67 -4.90 -7.94
CA THR A 269 -10.49 -5.50 -6.87
C THR A 269 -11.10 -6.83 -7.33
N HIS A 270 -11.57 -6.91 -8.57
CA HIS A 270 -12.06 -8.17 -9.13
C HIS A 270 -10.97 -9.25 -9.16
N LEU A 271 -9.77 -8.93 -9.67
CA LEU A 271 -8.65 -9.87 -9.70
C LEU A 271 -8.27 -10.33 -8.28
N VAL A 272 -8.22 -9.42 -7.31
CA VAL A 272 -7.97 -9.78 -5.89
C VAL A 272 -9.04 -10.75 -5.39
N GLY A 273 -10.32 -10.53 -5.70
CA GLY A 273 -11.39 -11.47 -5.36
C GLY A 273 -11.23 -12.84 -6.02
N LEU A 274 -10.74 -12.90 -7.26
CA LEU A 274 -10.42 -14.17 -7.91
C LEU A 274 -9.29 -14.94 -7.21
N ALA A 275 -8.36 -14.26 -6.53
CA ALA A 275 -7.35 -14.94 -5.72
C ALA A 275 -7.99 -15.82 -4.64
N ASP A 276 -9.01 -15.31 -3.96
CA ASP A 276 -9.71 -16.03 -2.89
C ASP A 276 -10.54 -17.18 -3.46
N VAL A 277 -11.21 -16.96 -4.60
CA VAL A 277 -11.95 -18.01 -5.32
C VAL A 277 -11.02 -19.16 -5.75
N LEU A 278 -9.86 -18.84 -6.34
CA LEU A 278 -8.87 -19.82 -6.77
C LEU A 278 -8.25 -20.56 -5.58
N THR A 279 -8.03 -19.87 -4.46
CA THR A 279 -7.52 -20.48 -3.22
C THR A 279 -8.54 -21.45 -2.65
N GLY A 280 -9.81 -21.07 -2.56
CA GLY A 280 -10.90 -21.98 -2.15
C GLY A 280 -11.08 -23.17 -3.09
N ALA A 281 -10.88 -22.97 -4.40
CA ALA A 281 -10.91 -24.06 -5.38
C ALA A 281 -9.79 -25.08 -5.14
N VAL A 282 -8.58 -24.61 -4.82
CA VAL A 282 -7.45 -25.46 -4.43
C VAL A 282 -7.74 -26.25 -3.16
N GLU A 283 -8.34 -25.63 -2.15
CA GLU A 283 -8.67 -26.28 -0.88
C GLU A 283 -9.76 -27.36 -1.03
N ALA A 284 -10.64 -27.21 -2.02
CA ALA A 284 -11.69 -28.18 -2.33
C ALA A 284 -11.19 -29.39 -3.15
N LEU A 285 -9.97 -29.33 -3.70
CA LEU A 285 -9.38 -30.45 -4.42
C LEU A 285 -8.82 -31.52 -3.46
N PRO A 286 -8.85 -32.81 -3.83
CA PRO A 286 -8.20 -33.85 -3.06
C PRO A 286 -6.71 -33.52 -2.87
N ARG A 287 -6.17 -33.81 -1.69
CA ARG A 287 -4.72 -33.76 -1.47
C ARG A 287 -4.18 -35.18 -1.64
N ASP A 288 -3.19 -35.33 -2.50
CA ASP A 288 -2.42 -36.57 -2.54
C ASP A 288 -1.49 -36.64 -1.32
N ASP A 289 -1.44 -37.81 -0.68
CA ASP A 289 -0.59 -38.10 0.48
C ASP A 289 0.93 -38.05 0.15
N GLY A 290 1.28 -37.97 -1.14
CA GLY A 290 2.66 -37.98 -1.66
C GLY A 290 3.43 -36.66 -1.56
N GLY A 291 2.85 -35.62 -0.93
CA GLY A 291 3.54 -34.38 -0.58
C GLY A 291 3.87 -33.43 -1.73
N THR A 292 3.71 -33.84 -3.00
CA THR A 292 3.85 -32.94 -4.17
C THR A 292 2.48 -32.48 -4.64
N PRO A 293 2.22 -31.16 -4.75
CA PRO A 293 0.91 -30.68 -5.22
C PRO A 293 0.63 -31.16 -6.65
N GLU A 294 -0.60 -31.58 -6.91
CA GLU A 294 -1.06 -31.99 -8.25
C GLU A 294 -0.86 -30.87 -9.30
N PRO A 295 -0.71 -31.21 -10.59
CA PRO A 295 -0.44 -30.21 -11.64
C PRO A 295 -1.48 -29.07 -11.69
N LEU A 296 -2.77 -29.39 -11.53
CA LEU A 296 -3.83 -28.38 -11.51
C LEU A 296 -3.74 -27.49 -10.26
N VAL A 297 -3.47 -28.07 -9.09
CA VAL A 297 -3.27 -27.34 -7.85
C VAL A 297 -2.13 -26.32 -8.00
N GLN A 298 -1.01 -26.70 -8.62
CA GLN A 298 0.10 -25.78 -8.88
C GLN A 298 -0.31 -24.60 -9.77
N ALA A 299 -1.04 -24.85 -10.86
CA ALA A 299 -1.52 -23.82 -11.77
C ALA A 299 -2.49 -22.83 -11.10
N LEU A 300 -3.44 -23.36 -10.32
CA LEU A 300 -4.41 -22.55 -9.57
C LEU A 300 -3.72 -21.73 -8.48
N GLN A 301 -2.83 -22.34 -7.68
CA GLN A 301 -2.10 -21.65 -6.61
C GLN A 301 -1.20 -20.53 -7.16
N ALA A 302 -0.48 -20.78 -8.25
CA ALA A 302 0.38 -19.77 -8.85
C ALA A 302 -0.43 -18.60 -9.43
N THR A 303 -1.58 -18.88 -10.05
CA THR A 303 -2.49 -17.83 -10.55
C THR A 303 -3.15 -17.05 -9.42
N ALA A 304 -3.54 -17.72 -8.33
CA ALA A 304 -4.07 -17.09 -7.12
C ALA A 304 -3.04 -16.12 -6.51
N ARG A 305 -1.76 -16.52 -6.47
CA ARG A 305 -0.67 -15.65 -5.99
C ARG A 305 -0.49 -14.42 -6.86
N ALA A 306 -0.52 -14.56 -8.19
CA ALA A 306 -0.45 -13.41 -9.11
C ALA A 306 -1.59 -12.42 -8.84
N CYS A 307 -2.82 -12.92 -8.69
CA CYS A 307 -3.99 -12.12 -8.37
C CYS A 307 -3.89 -11.44 -6.98
N ALA A 308 -3.45 -12.17 -5.96
CA ALA A 308 -3.27 -11.65 -4.60
C ALA A 308 -2.19 -10.55 -4.52
N GLY A 309 -1.21 -10.56 -5.43
CA GLY A 309 -0.16 -9.54 -5.52
C GLY A 309 -0.69 -8.11 -5.71
N LEU A 310 -1.92 -7.94 -6.21
CA LEU A 310 -2.55 -6.64 -6.39
C LEU A 310 -3.25 -6.11 -5.12
N ARG A 311 -3.39 -6.92 -4.06
CA ARG A 311 -4.21 -6.61 -2.89
C ARG A 311 -3.81 -5.30 -2.22
N THR A 312 -2.54 -5.17 -1.84
CA THR A 312 -2.03 -3.97 -1.14
C THR A 312 -2.24 -2.70 -1.96
N SER A 313 -1.86 -2.72 -3.25
CA SER A 313 -2.02 -1.55 -4.12
C SER A 313 -3.49 -1.21 -4.37
N SER A 314 -4.36 -2.21 -4.51
CA SER A 314 -5.81 -1.99 -4.67
C SER A 314 -6.46 -1.38 -3.42
N GLU A 315 -6.03 -1.80 -2.22
CA GLU A 315 -6.51 -1.27 -0.95
C GLU A 315 -6.08 0.19 -0.79
N GLU A 316 -4.81 0.47 -1.02
CA GLU A 316 -4.26 1.81 -0.90
C GLU A 316 -4.93 2.80 -1.88
N VAL A 317 -5.09 2.42 -3.15
CA VAL A 317 -5.77 3.27 -4.14
C VAL A 317 -7.26 3.44 -3.81
N ARG A 318 -7.91 2.43 -3.22
CA ARG A 318 -9.30 2.56 -2.75
C ARG A 318 -9.41 3.57 -1.62
N GLN A 319 -8.49 3.51 -0.66
CA GLN A 319 -8.45 4.44 0.47
C GLN A 319 -8.19 5.87 -0.01
N LEU A 320 -7.27 6.06 -0.97
CA LEU A 320 -7.04 7.36 -1.60
C LEU A 320 -8.29 7.89 -2.30
N TRP A 321 -8.94 7.07 -3.13
CA TRP A 321 -10.19 7.46 -3.79
C TRP A 321 -11.29 7.84 -2.79
N ALA A 322 -11.40 7.10 -1.68
CA ALA A 322 -12.38 7.38 -0.63
C ALA A 322 -12.05 8.63 0.20
N ALA A 323 -10.78 9.02 0.25
CA ALA A 323 -10.29 10.18 0.99
C ALA A 323 -10.36 11.48 0.17
N GLU A 324 -10.67 11.40 -1.13
CA GLU A 324 -10.75 12.56 -2.01
C GLU A 324 -11.76 13.59 -1.47
N PRO A 325 -11.34 14.84 -1.18
CA PRO A 325 -12.22 15.86 -0.63
C PRO A 325 -13.39 16.24 -1.54
N GLN A 326 -13.19 16.09 -2.86
CA GLN A 326 -14.18 16.37 -3.89
C GLN A 326 -14.12 15.28 -4.94
N GLU A 327 -15.29 14.90 -5.47
CA GLU A 327 -15.35 13.93 -6.56
C GLU A 327 -14.55 14.44 -7.76
N PRO A 328 -13.54 13.69 -8.24
CA PRO A 328 -12.75 14.12 -9.38
C PRO A 328 -13.61 14.31 -10.62
N ARG A 329 -13.38 15.42 -11.33
CA ARG A 329 -14.11 15.75 -12.56
C ARG A 329 -13.97 14.68 -13.65
N ASP A 330 -12.84 14.00 -13.67
CA ASP A 330 -12.56 12.86 -14.54
C ASP A 330 -11.82 11.76 -13.74
N ALA A 331 -12.45 10.60 -13.62
CA ALA A 331 -11.87 9.45 -12.93
C ALA A 331 -10.65 8.87 -13.67
N ALA A 332 -10.58 9.00 -15.00
CA ALA A 332 -9.46 8.51 -15.78
C ALA A 332 -8.19 9.36 -15.60
N ASP A 333 -8.35 10.68 -15.50
CA ASP A 333 -7.26 11.61 -15.18
C ASP A 333 -6.78 11.42 -13.73
N TRP A 334 -7.72 11.18 -12.82
CA TRP A 334 -7.38 10.83 -11.45
C TRP A 334 -6.56 9.54 -11.39
N GLU A 335 -6.97 8.49 -12.12
CA GLU A 335 -6.19 7.24 -12.21
C GLU A 335 -4.79 7.46 -12.75
N LEU A 336 -4.65 8.22 -13.85
CA LEU A 336 -3.36 8.54 -14.45
C LEU A 336 -2.42 9.22 -13.45
N SER A 337 -2.98 9.94 -12.49
CA SER A 337 -2.22 10.66 -11.47
C SER A 337 -1.84 9.80 -10.25
N HIS A 338 -2.56 8.71 -10.00
CA HIS A 338 -2.41 7.91 -8.77
C HIS A 338 -1.95 6.47 -9.00
N VAL A 339 -2.17 5.93 -10.19
CA VAL A 339 -1.86 4.54 -10.57
C VAL A 339 -0.71 4.54 -11.57
N PRO A 340 0.51 4.17 -11.14
CA PRO A 340 1.67 4.11 -12.03
C PRO A 340 1.48 3.12 -13.18
N GLU A 341 2.11 3.42 -14.31
CA GLU A 341 1.99 2.61 -15.52
C GLU A 341 2.43 1.15 -15.28
N THR A 342 3.48 0.93 -14.50
CA THR A 342 3.95 -0.41 -14.15
C THR A 342 2.89 -1.23 -13.41
N LEU A 343 2.10 -0.59 -12.53
CA LEU A 343 1.01 -1.23 -11.82
C LEU A 343 -0.18 -1.52 -12.76
N ARG A 344 -0.42 -0.66 -13.75
CA ARG A 344 -1.42 -0.90 -14.81
C ARG A 344 -1.02 -2.10 -15.66
N VAL A 345 0.25 -2.18 -16.07
CA VAL A 345 0.80 -3.31 -16.83
C VAL A 345 0.66 -4.61 -16.03
N GLN A 346 1.06 -4.62 -14.75
CA GLN A 346 0.89 -5.78 -13.87
C GLN A 346 -0.59 -6.24 -13.81
N THR A 347 -1.53 -5.28 -13.73
CA THR A 347 -2.96 -5.57 -13.67
C THR A 347 -3.46 -6.23 -14.97
N GLU A 348 -3.08 -5.71 -16.13
CA GLU A 348 -3.51 -6.26 -17.42
C GLU A 348 -2.83 -7.63 -17.71
N GLU A 349 -1.56 -7.81 -17.38
CA GLU A 349 -0.88 -9.12 -17.48
C GLU A 349 -1.52 -10.17 -16.57
N THR A 350 -1.93 -9.78 -15.36
CA THR A 350 -2.65 -10.67 -14.43
C THR A 350 -4.03 -11.03 -14.96
N ARG A 351 -4.74 -10.09 -15.60
CA ARG A 351 -6.03 -10.36 -16.26
C ARG A 351 -5.87 -11.33 -17.42
N GLU A 352 -4.83 -11.17 -18.23
CA GLU A 352 -4.54 -12.08 -19.33
C GLU A 352 -4.17 -13.49 -18.84
N LEU A 353 -3.44 -13.57 -17.72
CA LEU A 353 -3.16 -14.83 -17.04
C LEU A 353 -4.46 -15.54 -16.61
N VAL A 354 -5.42 -14.82 -16.03
CA VAL A 354 -6.73 -15.39 -15.64
C VAL A 354 -7.51 -15.91 -16.85
N ARG A 355 -7.50 -15.18 -17.98
CA ARG A 355 -8.12 -15.67 -19.23
C ARG A 355 -7.44 -16.94 -19.74
N THR A 356 -6.11 -16.99 -19.69
CA THR A 356 -5.34 -18.18 -20.04
C THR A 356 -5.72 -19.37 -19.16
N LEU A 357 -5.82 -19.15 -17.84
CA LEU A 357 -6.26 -20.17 -16.90
C LEU A 357 -7.68 -20.65 -17.20
N SER A 358 -8.60 -19.73 -17.52
CA SER A 358 -9.97 -20.11 -17.87
C SER A 358 -10.03 -21.01 -19.10
N ALA A 359 -9.30 -20.66 -20.17
CA ALA A 359 -9.18 -21.48 -21.36
C ALA A 359 -8.56 -22.86 -21.04
N PHE A 360 -7.54 -22.91 -20.20
CA PHE A 360 -6.94 -24.17 -19.73
C PHE A 360 -7.94 -25.03 -18.93
N LEU A 361 -8.73 -24.44 -18.04
CA LEU A 361 -9.77 -25.17 -17.31
C LEU A 361 -10.86 -25.71 -18.25
N TRP A 362 -11.21 -24.96 -19.30
CA TRP A 362 -12.16 -25.40 -20.32
C TRP A 362 -11.65 -26.62 -21.09
N THR A 363 -10.38 -26.63 -21.49
CA THR A 363 -9.79 -27.77 -22.21
C THR A 363 -9.77 -29.03 -21.35
N LEU A 364 -9.51 -28.90 -20.05
CA LEU A 364 -9.62 -30.02 -19.10
C LEU A 364 -11.05 -30.53 -18.95
N ALA A 365 -12.04 -29.63 -18.91
CA ALA A 365 -13.44 -30.01 -18.77
C ALA A 365 -14.00 -30.73 -20.00
N CYS A 366 -13.48 -30.44 -21.20
CA CYS A 366 -13.88 -31.07 -22.46
C CYS A 366 -13.13 -32.38 -22.78
N ALA A 367 -12.10 -32.74 -22.01
CA ALA A 367 -11.30 -33.96 -22.17
C ALA A 367 -11.83 -35.11 -21.29
#